data_AF-A0AAN1QN77-F1
#
_entry.id   AF-A0AAN1QN77-F1
#
_cell.length_a   1.000
_cell.length_b   1.000
_cell.length_c   1.000
_cell.angle_alpha   90.00
_cell.angle_beta   90.00
_cell.angle_gamma   90.00
#
_symmetry.space_group_name_H-M   'P 1'
#
loop_
_entity.id
_entity.type
_entity.pdbx_description
1 polymer ?
#
loop_
_entity_poly.entity_id
_entity_poly.type
_entity_poly.pdbx_seq_one_letter_code
_entity_poly.pdbx_strand_id
1 'polypeptide(L)'
;MTVLPKISHFGGNAPVLNCEAGIRLTIAPLHCTLSVLELPSAIREALQLRPHQQIQVEARSPLGSVLVRILPDRLISLGPDWAAAIAVQSPESSMSLSTSASQKSSMS
;
A
#
# COMPACT_ATOMS: atom_id res chain seq x y z
N MET A 1 -19.28 -16.65 6.92
CA MET A 1 -18.76 -15.39 6.32
C MET A 1 -17.50 -15.01 7.10
N THR A 2 -16.33 -15.21 6.51
CA THR A 2 -15.06 -14.89 7.18
C THR A 2 -14.81 -13.39 7.02
N VAL A 3 -15.07 -12.62 8.06
CA VAL A 3 -14.73 -11.19 8.09
C VAL A 3 -13.22 -11.12 8.27
N LEU A 4 -12.49 -10.81 7.20
CA LEU A 4 -11.06 -10.51 7.31
C LEU A 4 -10.88 -9.36 8.31
N PRO A 5 -9.97 -9.49 9.29
CA PRO A 5 -9.76 -8.45 10.28
C PRO A 5 -9.39 -7.15 9.57
N LYS A 6 -10.15 -6.09 9.86
CA LYS A 6 -9.92 -4.76 9.29
C LYS A 6 -8.71 -4.17 9.98
N ILE A 7 -7.68 -3.83 9.22
CA ILE A 7 -6.46 -3.25 9.76
C ILE A 7 -6.44 -1.76 9.43
N SER A 8 -6.53 -0.94 10.49
CA SER A 8 -6.50 0.53 10.38
C SER A 8 -5.11 1.08 10.71
N HIS A 9 -4.30 0.34 11.49
CA HIS A 9 -2.91 0.64 11.81
C HIS A 9 -2.08 -0.65 11.80
N PHE A 10 -0.90 -0.61 11.20
CA PHE A 10 0.04 -1.74 11.17
C PHE A 10 1.48 -1.23 11.11
N GLY A 11 2.37 -1.89 11.86
CA GLY A 11 3.80 -1.55 11.98
C GLY A 11 4.67 -2.17 10.89
N GLY A 12 4.14 -2.37 9.68
CA GLY A 12 4.80 -3.11 8.60
C GLY A 12 4.18 -2.82 7.23
N ASN A 13 4.19 -3.79 6.32
CA ASN A 13 3.42 -3.71 5.07
C ASN A 13 2.17 -4.61 5.16
N ALA A 14 1.09 -4.23 4.49
CA ALA A 14 -0.11 -5.04 4.38
C ALA A 14 -0.68 -4.94 2.95
N PRO A 15 -1.35 -5.99 2.42
CA PRO A 15 -2.13 -5.85 1.20
C PRO A 15 -3.24 -4.82 1.36
N VAL A 16 -3.47 -3.98 0.35
CA VAL A 16 -4.55 -2.97 0.39
C VAL A 16 -5.94 -3.60 0.58
N LEU A 17 -6.12 -4.86 0.17
CA LEU A 17 -7.32 -5.66 0.45
C LEU A 17 -7.72 -5.69 1.93
N ASN A 18 -6.73 -5.72 2.83
CA ASN A 18 -6.95 -5.86 4.27
C ASN A 18 -7.24 -4.52 4.97
N CYS A 19 -7.05 -3.41 4.25
CA CYS A 19 -7.14 -2.06 4.77
C CYS A 19 -8.58 -1.55 4.82
N GLU A 20 -8.93 -0.85 5.89
CA GLU A 20 -10.26 -0.25 6.06
C GLU A 20 -10.53 0.90 5.07
N ALA A 21 -11.80 1.12 4.72
CA ALA A 21 -12.20 2.30 3.97
C ALA A 21 -12.05 3.57 4.82
N GLY A 22 -11.75 4.70 4.18
CA GLY A 22 -11.53 6.00 4.82
C GLY A 22 -10.08 6.25 5.25
N ILE A 23 -9.22 5.23 5.31
CA ILE A 23 -7.84 5.39 5.81
C ILE A 23 -6.89 5.84 4.69
N ARG A 24 -5.93 6.70 5.06
CA ARG A 24 -4.82 7.10 4.19
C ARG A 24 -3.63 6.19 4.41
N LEU A 25 -3.00 5.79 3.32
CA LEU A 25 -1.90 4.85 3.28
C LEU A 25 -0.85 5.29 2.27
N THR A 26 0.32 4.70 2.37
CA THR A 26 1.43 4.91 1.45
C THR A 26 1.71 3.61 0.71
N ILE A 27 1.86 3.62 -0.62
CA ILE A 27 2.27 2.43 -1.37
C ILE A 27 3.67 2.02 -0.91
N ALA A 28 3.82 0.76 -0.49
CA ALA A 28 5.09 0.23 -0.02
C ALA A 28 6.12 0.15 -1.17
N PRO A 29 7.42 0.09 -0.86
CA PRO A 29 8.46 -0.20 -1.85
C PRO A 29 8.19 -1.51 -2.59
N LEU A 30 8.61 -1.58 -3.85
CA LEU A 30 8.35 -2.71 -4.76
C LEU A 30 9.05 -4.00 -4.34
N HIS A 31 10.11 -3.88 -3.55
CA HIS A 31 10.85 -5.01 -2.97
C HIS A 31 10.29 -5.39 -1.60
N CYS A 32 8.97 -5.44 -1.47
CA CYS A 32 8.32 -5.91 -0.26
C CYS A 32 8.05 -7.41 -0.35
N THR A 33 8.66 -8.17 0.56
CA THR A 33 8.50 -9.62 0.77
C THR A 33 7.08 -10.05 1.20
N LEU A 34 6.15 -9.11 1.32
CA LEU A 34 4.77 -9.33 1.74
C LEU A 34 3.76 -9.38 0.59
N SER A 35 4.21 -9.15 -0.65
CA SER A 35 3.35 -9.29 -1.82
C SER A 35 3.10 -10.79 -2.06
N VAL A 36 1.96 -11.28 -1.60
CA VAL A 36 1.50 -12.67 -1.82
C VAL A 36 1.36 -12.97 -3.32
N LEU A 37 1.17 -11.92 -4.13
CA LEU A 37 1.13 -11.93 -5.58
C LEU A 37 2.01 -10.78 -6.11
N GLU A 38 2.87 -11.05 -7.09
CA GLU A 38 3.59 -10.00 -7.80
C GLU A 38 2.66 -9.27 -8.77
N LEU A 39 2.61 -7.93 -8.70
CA LEU A 39 1.86 -7.15 -9.68
C LEU A 39 2.70 -7.01 -10.97
N PRO A 40 2.21 -7.46 -12.14
CA PRO A 40 2.97 -7.35 -13.38
C PRO A 40 3.36 -5.90 -13.68
N SER A 41 4.57 -5.69 -14.23
CA SER A 41 5.07 -4.35 -14.57
C SER A 41 4.12 -3.58 -15.47
N ALA A 42 3.53 -4.24 -16.47
CA ALA A 42 2.52 -3.65 -17.36
C ALA A 42 1.30 -3.11 -16.61
N ILE A 43 0.85 -3.80 -15.56
CA ILE A 43 -0.28 -3.35 -14.73
C ILE A 43 0.14 -2.18 -13.85
N ARG A 44 1.34 -2.23 -13.27
CA ARG A 44 1.88 -1.10 -12.49
C ARG A 44 2.00 0.19 -13.32
N GLU A 45 2.45 0.05 -14.56
CA GLU A 45 2.57 1.15 -15.52
C GLU A 45 1.19 1.67 -15.95
N ALA A 46 0.25 0.77 -16.29
CA ALA A 46 -1.11 1.14 -16.66
C ALA A 46 -1.84 1.87 -15.51
N LEU A 47 -1.66 1.40 -14.28
CA LEU A 47 -2.22 2.02 -13.07
C LEU A 47 -1.40 3.23 -12.59
N GLN A 48 -0.26 3.51 -13.22
CA GLN A 48 0.71 4.56 -12.87
C GLN A 48 0.99 4.62 -11.36
N LEU A 49 1.15 3.45 -10.73
CA LEU A 49 1.41 3.33 -9.30
C LEU A 49 2.88 3.59 -9.01
N ARG A 50 3.17 4.53 -8.11
CA ARG A 50 4.55 4.81 -7.67
C ARG A 50 4.75 4.36 -6.23
N PRO A 51 5.95 3.84 -5.89
CA PRO A 51 6.33 3.66 -4.50
C PRO A 51 6.22 4.96 -3.73
N HIS A 52 5.84 4.88 -2.46
CA HIS A 52 5.66 6.04 -1.56
C HIS A 52 4.51 6.98 -1.95
N GLN A 53 3.72 6.62 -2.95
CA GLN A 53 2.56 7.41 -3.32
C GLN A 53 1.45 7.25 -2.28
N GLN A 54 0.82 8.36 -1.92
CA GLN A 54 -0.30 8.33 -0.99
C GLN A 54 -1.58 7.88 -1.70
N ILE A 55 -2.31 7.00 -1.01
CA ILE A 55 -3.61 6.52 -1.43
C ILE A 55 -4.60 6.58 -0.28
N GLN A 56 -5.88 6.54 -0.60
CA GLN A 56 -6.97 6.40 0.35
C GLN A 56 -7.88 5.27 -0.13
N VAL A 57 -8.24 4.36 0.76
CA VAL A 57 -9.23 3.34 0.43
C VAL A 57 -10.61 3.99 0.54
N GLU A 58 -11.37 4.00 -0.55
CA GLU A 58 -12.70 4.63 -0.60
C GLU A 58 -13.79 3.63 -0.23
N ALA A 59 -13.70 2.42 -0.78
CA ALA A 59 -14.69 1.38 -0.57
C ALA A 59 -14.09 -0.01 -0.77
N ARG A 60 -14.76 -1.01 -0.19
CA ARG A 60 -14.46 -2.42 -0.40
C ARG A 60 -15.72 -3.19 -0.72
N SER A 61 -15.62 -4.05 -1.72
CA SER A 61 -16.64 -5.04 -2.04
C SER A 61 -16.49 -6.26 -1.12
N PRO A 62 -17.59 -6.89 -0.70
CA PRO A 62 -17.56 -8.19 -0.02
C PRO A 62 -16.84 -9.29 -0.85
N LEU A 63 -16.75 -9.11 -2.17
CA LEU A 63 -16.07 -10.03 -3.08
C LEU A 63 -14.55 -9.78 -3.17
N GLY A 64 -14.02 -8.80 -2.42
CA GLY A 64 -12.59 -8.50 -2.35
C GLY A 64 -12.10 -7.42 -3.32
N SER A 65 -12.96 -6.84 -4.16
CA SER A 65 -12.57 -5.66 -4.95
C SER A 65 -12.41 -4.43 -4.05
N VAL A 66 -11.45 -3.57 -4.36
CA VAL A 66 -11.15 -2.36 -3.57
C VAL A 66 -11.16 -1.14 -4.47
N LEU A 67 -11.89 -0.10 -4.06
CA LEU A 67 -11.82 1.22 -4.68
C LEU A 67 -10.77 2.04 -3.94
N VAL A 68 -9.77 2.52 -4.67
CA VAL A 68 -8.65 3.28 -4.12
C VAL A 68 -8.60 4.64 -4.81
N ARG A 69 -8.54 5.71 -4.02
CA ARG A 69 -8.15 7.04 -4.49
C ARG A 69 -6.65 7.19 -4.35
N ILE A 70 -5.98 7.36 -5.47
CA ILE A 70 -4.62 7.87 -5.53
C ILE A 70 -4.69 9.38 -5.39
N LEU A 71 -4.08 9.89 -4.32
CA LEU A 71 -4.17 11.30 -4.01
C LEU A 71 -3.36 12.13 -5.04
N PRO A 72 -3.87 13.30 -5.44
CA PRO A 72 -5.09 13.93 -4.92
C PRO A 72 -6.41 13.47 -5.58
N ASP A 73 -6.43 13.01 -6.84
CA ASP A 73 -7.70 12.94 -7.58
C ASP A 73 -7.83 11.81 -8.63
N ARG A 74 -7.20 10.65 -8.42
CA ARG A 74 -7.37 9.50 -9.33
C ARG A 74 -7.99 8.31 -8.63
N LEU A 75 -9.20 7.92 -9.05
CA LEU A 75 -9.88 6.72 -8.55
C LEU A 75 -9.54 5.51 -9.42
N ILE A 76 -9.22 4.39 -8.78
CA ILE A 76 -8.94 3.12 -9.42
C ILE A 76 -9.73 2.02 -8.71
N SER A 77 -10.43 1.20 -9.50
CA SER A 77 -11.01 -0.05 -9.01
C SER A 77 -10.01 -1.18 -9.20
N LEU A 78 -9.69 -1.87 -8.11
CA LEU A 78 -8.80 -3.01 -8.09
C LEU A 78 -9.62 -4.28 -7.87
N GLY A 79 -9.44 -5.27 -8.75
CA GLY A 79 -9.94 -6.62 -8.50
C GLY A 79 -9.26 -7.26 -7.28
N PRO A 80 -9.79 -8.37 -6.74
CA PRO A 80 -9.28 -9.02 -5.54
C PRO A 80 -7.79 -9.37 -5.62
N ASP A 81 -7.35 -9.91 -6.76
CA ASP A 81 -5.95 -10.31 -6.96
C ASP A 81 -5.00 -9.11 -6.94
N TRP A 82 -5.41 -8.00 -7.56
CA TRP A 82 -4.59 -6.78 -7.63
C TRP A 82 -4.57 -6.05 -6.29
N ALA A 83 -5.70 -6.07 -5.57
CA ALA A 83 -5.78 -5.55 -4.21
C ALA A 83 -4.95 -6.38 -3.21
N ALA A 84 -4.80 -7.68 -3.46
CA ALA A 84 -3.91 -8.55 -2.67
C ALA A 84 -2.42 -8.34 -3.02
N ALA A 85 -2.11 -7.96 -4.26
CA ALA A 85 -0.75 -7.75 -4.76
C ALA A 85 -0.15 -6.39 -4.38
N ILE A 86 -0.97 -5.38 -4.10
CA ILE A 86 -0.48 -4.03 -3.75
C ILE A 86 -0.26 -3.95 -2.24
N ALA A 87 1.02 -3.91 -1.85
CA ALA A 87 1.43 -3.66 -0.48
C ALA A 87 1.40 -2.16 -0.15
N VAL A 88 0.90 -1.84 1.04
CA VAL A 88 0.78 -0.48 1.57
C VAL A 88 1.40 -0.40 2.96
N GLN A 89 1.65 0.82 3.42
CA GLN A 89 2.17 1.19 4.74
C GLN A 89 1.26 2.22 5.39
N SER A 90 1.20 2.19 6.73
CA SER A 90 0.61 3.28 7.49
C SER A 90 1.43 4.57 7.29
N PRO A 91 0.80 5.75 7.34
CA PRO A 91 1.50 7.04 7.17
C PRO A 91 2.64 7.23 8.19
N GLU A 92 2.47 6.71 9.41
CA GLU A 92 3.45 6.81 10.50
C GLU A 92 4.70 5.95 10.25
N SER A 93 4.56 4.76 9.66
CA SER A 93 5.72 3.92 9.32
C SER A 93 6.59 4.48 8.20
N SER A 94 6.03 5.34 7.33
CA SER A 94 6.79 5.96 6.23
C SER A 94 7.78 7.03 6.70
N MET A 95 7.61 7.60 7.91
CA MET A 95 8.55 8.57 8.48
C MET A 95 9.78 7.89 9.11
N SER A 96 9.69 6.61 9.47
CA SER A 96 10.76 5.91 10.19
C SER A 96 11.94 5.50 9.31
N LEU A 97 11.78 5.41 7.98
CA LEU A 97 12.86 5.04 7.05
C LEU A 97 13.71 6.23 6.57
N SER A 98 13.30 7.47 6.85
CA SER A 98 14.02 8.66 6.37
C SER A 98 15.16 9.10 7.30
N THR A 99 15.37 8.43 8.45
CA THR A 99 16.38 8.84 9.45
C THR A 99 17.58 7.90 9.58
N SER A 100 17.65 6.80 8.81
CA SER A 100 18.76 5.83 8.92
C SER A 100 19.86 5.97 7.85
N ALA A 101 19.82 6.99 6.99
CA ALA A 101 20.82 7.22 5.95
C ALA A 101 21.59 8.55 6.13
N SER A 102 22.17 8.78 7.31
CA SER A 102 23.22 9.80 7.52
C SER A 102 23.96 9.58 8.84
N GLN A 103 24.68 8.45 8.97
CA GLN A 103 25.68 8.33 10.03
C GLN A 103 26.75 7.30 9.67
N LYS A 104 27.53 7.59 8.62
CA LYS A 104 28.84 6.96 8.45
C LYS A 104 29.76 7.77 7.56
N SER A 105 30.30 8.86 8.09
CA SER A 105 31.69 9.25 7.82
C SER A 105 32.06 10.45 8.68
N SER A 106 32.71 10.19 9.81
CA SER A 106 33.73 11.05 10.45
C SER A 106 34.04 10.46 11.82
N MET A 107 34.99 9.54 11.88
CA MET A 107 35.82 9.37 13.06
C MET A 107 37.09 8.61 12.69
N SER A 108 38.21 9.28 12.98
CA SER A 108 39.62 8.88 12.86
C SER A 108 40.25 9.07 11.48
#